data_AF-A0A2G3PQS1-F1
#
_entry.id   AF-A0A2G3PQS1-F1
#
_cell.length_a   1.000
_cell.length_b   1.000
_cell.length_c   1.000
_cell.angle_alpha   90.00
_cell.angle_beta   90.00
_cell.angle_gamma   90.00
#
_symmetry.space_group_name_H-M   'P 1'
#
loop_
_entity.id
_entity.type
_entity.pdbx_description
1 polymer ?
#
loop_
_entity_poly.entity_id
_entity_poly.type
_entity_poly.pdbx_seq_one_letter_code
_entity_poly.pdbx_strand_id
1 'polypeptide(L)'
;MSDSVTVDPPPVAVLVAKYRQLQDVLADIAAASATDVDDVQVAELVRVNERVVRALTFQGLKRLQEVNDRGLFRKAGHSTLHRFVMSELRISRGDASSRLKALDAAGELLSMQGEALPPKCPAAAEALAEGVIGLAHMDVMLKVRDKIPHKSAPEVYDVVD
;
A
#
# COMPACT_ATOMS: atom_id res chain seq x y z
N MET A 1 -21.46 31.17 -29.92
CA MET A 1 -21.59 30.35 -28.71
C MET A 1 -20.63 29.19 -28.88
N SER A 2 -19.36 29.37 -28.51
CA SER A 2 -18.36 28.31 -28.63
C SER A 2 -18.48 27.42 -27.40
N ASP A 3 -18.98 26.20 -27.60
CA ASP A 3 -18.92 25.14 -26.60
C ASP A 3 -17.45 24.85 -26.30
N SER A 4 -16.97 25.30 -25.14
CA SER A 4 -15.71 24.82 -24.61
C SER A 4 -15.94 23.37 -24.17
N VAL A 5 -15.54 22.43 -25.02
CA VAL A 5 -15.39 21.02 -24.60
C VAL A 5 -14.33 21.00 -23.49
N THR A 6 -14.77 20.88 -22.25
CA THR A 6 -13.90 20.62 -21.12
C THR A 6 -13.39 19.19 -21.27
N VAL A 7 -12.19 19.04 -21.85
CA VAL A 7 -11.51 17.76 -21.88
C VAL A 7 -11.09 17.45 -20.45
N ASP A 8 -11.68 16.41 -19.86
CA ASP A 8 -11.28 15.93 -18.55
C ASP A 8 -9.77 15.63 -18.54
N PRO A 9 -9.03 16.09 -17.51
CA PRO A 9 -7.61 15.84 -17.45
C PRO A 9 -7.33 14.33 -17.43
N PRO A 10 -6.23 13.87 -18.07
CA PRO A 10 -5.89 12.45 -18.08
C PRO A 10 -5.74 11.93 -16.64
N PRO A 11 -6.10 10.66 -16.34
CA PRO A 11 -6.10 10.13 -14.98
C PRO A 11 -4.79 10.30 -14.22
N VAL A 12 -3.65 10.24 -14.92
CA VAL A 12 -2.32 10.46 -14.33
C VAL A 12 -2.14 11.90 -13.83
N ALA A 13 -2.69 12.90 -14.53
CA ALA A 13 -2.61 14.30 -14.11
C ALA A 13 -3.44 14.52 -12.83
N VAL A 14 -4.59 13.85 -12.71
CA VAL A 14 -5.41 13.87 -11.49
C VAL A 14 -4.65 13.25 -10.33
N LEU A 15 -4.09 12.04 -10.49
CA LEU A 15 -3.32 11.37 -9.43
C LEU A 15 -2.11 12.19 -8.98
N VAL A 16 -1.35 12.75 -9.92
CA VAL A 16 -0.21 13.63 -9.59
C VAL A 16 -0.66 14.87 -8.83
N ALA A 17 -1.78 15.49 -9.23
CA ALA A 17 -2.35 16.63 -8.49
C ALA A 17 -2.76 16.24 -7.07
N LYS A 18 -3.34 15.04 -6.86
CA LYS A 18 -3.66 14.54 -5.51
C LYS A 18 -2.43 14.30 -4.64
N TYR A 19 -1.34 13.76 -5.19
CA TYR A 19 -0.09 13.63 -4.44
C TYR A 19 0.54 14.98 -4.09
N ARG A 20 0.42 16.00 -4.96
CA ARG A 20 0.84 17.36 -4.63
C ARG A 20 0.00 17.97 -3.51
N GLN A 21 -1.33 17.84 -3.58
CA GLN A 21 -2.21 18.28 -2.49
C GLN A 21 -1.86 17.62 -1.15
N LEU A 22 -1.50 16.32 -1.16
CA LEU A 22 -1.03 15.64 0.04
C LEU A 22 0.29 16.23 0.57
N GLN A 23 1.23 16.59 -0.32
CA GLN A 23 2.48 17.25 0.07
C GLN A 23 2.24 18.63 0.70
N ASP A 24 1.31 19.41 0.15
CA ASP A 24 0.93 20.72 0.69
C ASP A 24 0.34 20.57 2.10
N VAL A 25 -0.59 19.63 2.30
CA VAL A 25 -1.17 19.34 3.63
C VAL A 25 -0.09 18.90 4.63
N LEU A 26 0.89 18.10 4.20
CA LEU A 26 2.00 17.71 5.08
C LEU A 26 2.86 18.92 5.48
N ALA A 27 3.07 19.89 4.58
CA ALA A 27 3.76 21.13 4.89
C ALA A 27 2.95 21.99 5.89
N ASP A 28 1.64 22.07 5.71
CA ASP A 28 0.74 22.78 6.63
C ASP A 28 0.75 22.14 8.03
N ILE A 29 0.71 20.80 8.12
CA ILE A 29 0.85 20.06 9.38
C ILE A 29 2.18 20.39 10.07
N ALA A 30 3.28 20.43 9.31
CA ALA A 30 4.61 20.74 9.85
C ALA A 30 4.74 22.20 10.34
N ALA A 31 3.96 23.12 9.77
CA ALA A 31 3.93 24.53 10.16
C ALA A 31 2.96 24.82 11.31
N ALA A 32 2.01 23.92 11.59
CA ALA A 32 1.04 24.08 12.65
C ALA A 32 1.71 24.01 14.04
N SER A 33 1.30 24.90 14.94
CA SER A 33 1.79 24.88 16.31
C SER A 33 1.16 23.74 17.10
N ALA A 34 1.98 23.05 17.90
CA ALA A 34 1.52 22.12 18.94
C ALA A 34 1.52 22.77 20.34
N THR A 35 1.56 24.10 20.42
CA THR A 35 1.34 24.82 21.69
C THR A 35 -0.07 24.54 22.20
N ASP A 36 -0.21 24.32 23.51
CA ASP A 36 -1.46 24.01 24.21
C ASP A 36 -2.10 22.64 23.88
N VAL A 37 -1.30 21.67 23.43
CA VAL A 37 -1.72 20.27 23.27
C VAL A 37 -1.45 19.50 24.56
N ASP A 38 -2.48 18.88 25.15
CA ASP A 38 -2.36 18.04 26.34
C ASP A 38 -1.87 16.60 26.02
N ASP A 39 -1.51 15.83 27.06
CA ASP A 39 -0.97 14.46 26.91
C ASP A 39 -1.91 13.51 26.14
N VAL A 40 -3.23 13.67 26.31
CA VAL A 40 -4.24 12.84 25.63
C VAL A 40 -4.29 13.19 24.15
N GLN A 41 -4.22 14.48 23.83
CA GLN A 41 -4.20 15.00 22.47
C GLN A 41 -2.89 14.64 21.76
N VAL A 42 -1.73 14.70 22.42
CA VAL A 42 -0.45 14.24 21.86
C VAL A 42 -0.53 12.76 21.50
N ALA A 43 -1.08 11.93 22.39
CA ALA A 43 -1.27 10.51 22.11
C ALA A 43 -2.21 10.28 20.90
N GLU A 44 -3.25 11.09 20.75
CA GLU A 44 -4.15 10.99 19.60
C GLU A 44 -3.47 11.40 18.28
N LEU A 45 -2.64 12.44 18.29
CA LEU A 45 -1.87 12.86 17.10
C LEU A 45 -0.98 11.74 16.58
N VAL A 46 -0.33 10.97 17.47
CA VAL A 46 0.47 9.80 17.08
C VAL A 46 -0.40 8.73 16.41
N ARG A 47 -1.59 8.44 16.95
CA ARG A 47 -2.51 7.44 16.37
C ARG A 47 -3.06 7.89 15.01
N VAL A 48 -3.42 9.16 14.87
CA VAL A 48 -3.89 9.74 13.60
C VAL A 48 -2.78 9.69 12.56
N ASN A 49 -1.55 10.08 12.92
CA ASN A 49 -0.41 10.02 12.01
C ASN A 49 -0.17 8.60 11.50
N GLU A 50 -0.15 7.61 12.40
CA GLU A 50 0.06 6.21 12.03
C GLU A 50 -1.04 5.69 11.09
N ARG A 51 -2.31 6.06 11.31
CA ARG A 51 -3.40 5.71 10.37
C ARG A 51 -3.16 6.27 8.97
N VAL A 52 -2.71 7.52 8.87
CA VAL A 52 -2.36 8.15 7.59
C VAL A 52 -1.17 7.45 6.93
N VAL A 53 -0.13 7.12 7.70
CA VAL A 53 1.05 6.37 7.22
C VAL A 53 0.65 5.01 6.65
N ARG A 54 -0.24 4.27 7.33
CA ARG A 54 -0.74 2.97 6.85
C ARG A 54 -1.56 3.09 5.57
N ALA A 55 -2.46 4.06 5.50
CA ALA A 55 -3.24 4.32 4.30
C ALA A 55 -2.32 4.68 3.10
N LEU A 56 -1.33 5.55 3.31
CA LEU A 56 -0.36 5.91 2.28
C LEU A 56 0.51 4.71 1.87
N THR A 57 0.88 3.87 2.83
CA THR A 57 1.62 2.63 2.56
C THR A 57 0.83 1.69 1.65
N PHE A 58 -0.47 1.50 1.91
CA PHE A 58 -1.34 0.71 1.07
C PHE A 58 -1.46 1.26 -0.36
N GLN A 59 -1.60 2.58 -0.52
CA GLN A 59 -1.59 3.21 -1.85
C GLN A 59 -0.26 2.99 -2.58
N GLY A 60 0.86 3.02 -1.85
CA GLY A 60 2.18 2.66 -2.37
C GLY A 60 2.24 1.22 -2.90
N LEU A 61 1.61 0.26 -2.20
CA LEU A 61 1.50 -1.13 -2.68
C LEU A 61 0.69 -1.22 -3.97
N LYS A 62 -0.43 -0.49 -4.11
CA LYS A 62 -1.19 -0.45 -5.38
C LYS A 62 -0.37 0.11 -6.54
N ARG A 63 0.50 1.10 -6.31
CA ARG A 63 1.44 1.58 -7.34
C ARG A 63 2.46 0.51 -7.74
N LEU A 64 2.97 -0.26 -6.77
CA LEU A 64 3.86 -1.39 -7.05
C LEU A 64 3.15 -2.53 -7.79
N GLN A 65 1.86 -2.76 -7.50
CA GLN A 65 1.02 -3.69 -8.25
C GLN A 65 0.96 -3.30 -9.73
N GLU A 66 0.69 -2.03 -10.04
CA GLU A 66 0.67 -1.55 -11.43
C GLU A 66 2.02 -1.72 -12.15
N VAL A 67 3.13 -1.52 -11.42
CA VAL A 67 4.48 -1.78 -11.96
C VAL A 67 4.66 -3.27 -12.28
N ASN A 68 4.19 -4.16 -11.40
CA ASN A 68 4.25 -5.60 -11.58
C ASN A 68 3.43 -6.05 -12.79
N ASP A 69 2.14 -5.70 -12.80
CA ASP A 69 1.15 -6.18 -13.76
C ASP A 69 1.48 -5.73 -15.18
N ARG A 70 2.04 -4.52 -15.33
CA ARG A 70 2.45 -3.96 -16.62
C ARG A 70 3.90 -4.32 -16.99
N GLY A 71 4.59 -5.08 -16.15
CA GLY A 71 6.00 -5.47 -16.33
C GLY A 71 6.96 -4.29 -16.44
N LEU A 72 6.65 -3.14 -15.80
CA LEU A 72 7.41 -1.90 -15.97
C LEU A 72 8.82 -2.00 -15.40
N PHE A 73 9.05 -2.84 -14.39
CA PHE A 73 10.39 -3.08 -13.85
C PHE A 73 11.36 -3.60 -14.93
N ARG A 74 10.89 -4.45 -15.87
CA ARG A 74 11.71 -4.93 -16.99
C ARG A 74 12.01 -3.82 -17.98
N LYS A 75 11.02 -2.97 -18.28
CA LYS A 75 11.18 -1.80 -19.17
C LYS A 75 12.16 -0.78 -18.58
N ALA A 76 12.23 -0.69 -17.25
CA ALA A 76 13.20 0.11 -16.51
C ALA A 76 14.59 -0.57 -16.37
N GLY A 77 14.83 -1.72 -17.01
CA GLY A 77 16.14 -2.39 -17.01
C GLY A 77 16.41 -3.28 -15.78
N HIS A 78 15.43 -3.48 -14.90
CA HIS A 78 15.58 -4.32 -13.72
C HIS A 78 15.16 -5.77 -14.03
N SER A 79 15.97 -6.73 -13.56
CA SER A 79 15.72 -8.16 -13.77
C SER A 79 14.54 -8.69 -12.93
N THR A 80 14.24 -8.06 -11.79
CA THR A 80 13.14 -8.43 -10.91
C THR A 80 12.46 -7.19 -10.33
N LEU A 81 11.19 -7.33 -9.93
CA LEU A 81 10.47 -6.27 -9.22
C LEU A 81 11.15 -5.89 -7.90
N HIS A 82 11.74 -6.87 -7.20
CA HIS A 82 12.50 -6.62 -5.96
C HIS A 82 13.69 -5.69 -6.20
N ARG A 83 14.46 -5.91 -7.28
CA ARG A 83 15.58 -5.03 -7.65
C ARG A 83 15.10 -3.62 -8.02
N PHE A 84 14.00 -3.52 -8.77
CA PHE A 84 13.36 -2.24 -9.08
C PHE A 84 13.00 -1.49 -7.81
N VAL A 85 12.29 -2.13 -6.87
CA VAL A 85 11.85 -1.51 -5.62
C VAL A 85 13.04 -1.02 -4.79
N MET A 86 14.09 -1.84 -4.64
CA MET A 86 15.28 -1.42 -3.90
C MET A 86 15.98 -0.23 -4.56
N SER A 87 16.14 -0.26 -5.88
CA SER A 87 16.88 0.75 -6.63
C SER A 87 16.11 2.06 -6.73
N GLU A 88 14.88 2.02 -7.23
CA GLU A 88 14.08 3.21 -7.52
C GLU A 88 13.57 3.88 -6.24
N LEU A 89 13.24 3.10 -5.21
CA LEU A 89 12.77 3.66 -3.93
C LEU A 89 13.89 3.90 -2.93
N ARG A 90 15.12 3.43 -3.22
CA ARG A 90 16.31 3.58 -2.36
C ARG A 90 16.10 3.03 -0.93
N ILE A 91 15.43 1.88 -0.84
CA ILE A 91 15.11 1.23 0.44
C ILE A 91 15.94 -0.02 0.68
N SER A 92 15.97 -0.47 1.94
CA SER A 92 16.69 -1.69 2.32
C SER A 92 16.09 -2.93 1.64
N ARG A 93 16.88 -4.01 1.60
CA ARG A 93 16.40 -5.33 1.15
C ARG A 93 15.21 -5.81 1.98
N GLY A 94 15.25 -5.60 3.30
CA GLY A 94 14.19 -6.00 4.23
C GLY A 94 12.88 -5.27 3.97
N ASP A 95 12.94 -3.96 3.73
CA ASP A 95 11.75 -3.15 3.42
C ASP A 95 11.15 -3.55 2.07
N ALA A 96 12.01 -3.73 1.06
CA ALA A 96 11.56 -4.21 -0.26
C ALA A 96 10.88 -5.58 -0.15
N SER A 97 11.47 -6.51 0.60
CA SER A 97 10.86 -7.83 0.84
C SER A 97 9.54 -7.74 1.59
N SER A 98 9.44 -6.88 2.61
CA SER A 98 8.20 -6.71 3.38
C SER A 98 7.07 -6.14 2.52
N ARG A 99 7.36 -5.14 1.69
CA ARG A 99 6.38 -4.58 0.74
C ARG A 99 5.93 -5.60 -0.30
N LEU A 100 6.85 -6.38 -0.86
CA LEU A 100 6.52 -7.35 -1.89
C LEU A 100 5.77 -8.58 -1.35
N LYS A 101 6.04 -9.02 -0.12
CA LYS A 101 5.22 -10.03 0.57
C LYS A 101 3.80 -9.52 0.82
N ALA A 102 3.67 -8.28 1.31
CA ALA A 102 2.36 -7.68 1.53
C ALA A 102 1.58 -7.53 0.20
N LEU A 103 2.25 -7.10 -0.87
CA LEU A 103 1.66 -7.04 -2.22
C LEU A 103 1.22 -8.43 -2.71
N ASP A 104 2.04 -9.47 -2.54
CA ASP A 104 1.69 -10.83 -2.95
C ASP A 104 0.51 -11.41 -2.14
N ALA A 105 0.38 -11.03 -0.87
CA ALA A 105 -0.68 -11.50 0.00
C ALA A 105 -2.01 -10.75 -0.18
N ALA A 106 -1.95 -9.42 -0.34
CA ALA A 106 -3.10 -8.52 -0.34
C ALA A 106 -3.48 -7.98 -1.73
N GLY A 107 -2.63 -8.15 -2.73
CA GLY A 107 -2.87 -7.65 -4.08
C GLY A 107 -3.87 -8.51 -4.86
N GLU A 108 -4.71 -7.85 -5.66
CA GLU A 108 -5.58 -8.47 -6.66
C GLU A 108 -4.77 -8.73 -7.93
N LEU A 109 -3.95 -9.79 -7.93
CA LEU A 109 -3.03 -10.07 -9.03
C LEU A 109 -3.75 -10.68 -10.23
N LEU A 110 -3.15 -10.58 -11.41
CA LEU A 110 -3.70 -11.17 -12.63
C LEU A 110 -3.29 -12.64 -12.80
N SER A 111 -4.24 -13.47 -13.25
CA SER A 111 -4.00 -14.84 -13.70
C SER A 111 -3.18 -14.85 -15.00
N MET A 112 -2.75 -16.05 -15.43
CA MET A 112 -2.05 -16.20 -16.72
C MET A 112 -2.90 -15.78 -17.92
N GLN A 113 -4.23 -15.78 -17.75
CA GLN A 113 -5.23 -15.36 -18.74
C GLN A 113 -5.58 -13.87 -18.61
N GLY A 114 -5.02 -13.16 -17.63
CA GLY A 114 -5.28 -11.74 -17.39
C GLY A 114 -6.52 -11.45 -16.54
N GLU A 115 -7.11 -12.46 -15.90
CA GLU A 115 -8.25 -12.30 -15.00
C GLU A 115 -7.80 -11.90 -13.60
N ALA A 116 -8.53 -10.99 -12.93
CA ALA A 116 -8.23 -10.61 -11.56
C ALA A 116 -8.49 -11.78 -10.60
N LEU A 117 -7.47 -12.13 -9.82
CA LEU A 117 -7.56 -13.12 -8.76
C LEU A 117 -7.82 -12.41 -7.42
N PRO A 118 -8.64 -13.00 -6.54
CA PRO A 118 -8.81 -12.47 -5.20
C PRO A 118 -7.47 -12.50 -4.43
N PRO A 119 -7.29 -11.62 -3.43
CA PRO A 119 -6.13 -11.66 -2.56
C PRO A 119 -5.93 -13.04 -1.91
N LYS A 120 -4.68 -13.44 -1.68
CA LYS A 120 -4.35 -14.70 -1.00
C LYS A 120 -4.77 -14.70 0.48
N CYS A 121 -4.88 -13.51 1.07
CA CYS A 121 -5.42 -13.30 2.41
C CYS A 121 -6.47 -12.18 2.35
N PRO A 122 -7.74 -12.49 2.03
CA PRO A 122 -8.78 -11.48 1.87
C PRO A 122 -8.98 -10.62 3.14
N ALA A 123 -9.10 -11.24 4.32
CA ALA A 123 -9.28 -10.50 5.57
C ALA A 123 -8.10 -9.58 5.91
N ALA A 124 -6.86 -10.08 5.70
CA ALA A 124 -5.67 -9.26 5.91
C ALA A 124 -5.53 -8.14 4.86
N ALA A 125 -6.01 -8.36 3.64
CA ALA A 125 -6.04 -7.36 2.58
C ALA A 125 -6.99 -6.21 2.93
N GLU A 126 -8.19 -6.54 3.41
CA GLU A 126 -9.19 -5.57 3.89
C GLU A 126 -8.64 -4.76 5.08
N ALA A 127 -8.12 -5.43 6.11
CA ALA A 127 -7.53 -4.76 7.27
C ALA A 127 -6.34 -3.86 6.90
N LEU A 128 -5.55 -4.24 5.88
CA LEU A 128 -4.45 -3.42 5.37
C LEU A 128 -4.96 -2.22 4.56
N ALA A 129 -6.03 -2.40 3.78
CA ALA A 129 -6.68 -1.33 3.01
C ALA A 129 -7.32 -0.27 3.92
N GLU A 130 -7.93 -0.71 5.02
CA GLU A 130 -8.51 0.16 6.06
C GLU A 130 -7.45 0.81 6.97
N GLY A 131 -6.20 0.34 6.91
CA GLY A 131 -5.12 0.83 7.78
C GLY A 131 -5.20 0.34 9.23
N VAL A 132 -6.02 -0.68 9.50
CA VAL A 132 -6.09 -1.37 10.81
C VAL A 132 -4.77 -2.09 11.10
N ILE A 133 -4.12 -2.64 10.07
CA ILE A 133 -2.81 -3.26 10.15
C ILE A 133 -1.77 -2.54 9.27
N GLY A 134 -0.49 -2.82 9.51
CA GLY A 134 0.64 -2.30 8.74
C GLY A 134 1.52 -3.43 8.23
N LEU A 135 2.62 -3.11 7.52
CA LEU A 135 3.49 -4.12 6.91
C LEU A 135 4.12 -5.09 7.93
N ALA A 136 4.43 -4.61 9.14
CA ALA A 136 4.98 -5.45 10.20
C ALA A 136 3.96 -6.49 10.70
N HIS A 137 2.70 -6.07 10.91
CA HIS A 137 1.60 -6.97 11.24
C HIS A 137 1.39 -8.00 10.13
N MET A 138 1.37 -7.57 8.87
CA MET A 138 1.27 -8.46 7.71
C MET A 138 2.41 -9.50 7.70
N ASP A 139 3.67 -9.12 7.92
CA ASP A 139 4.79 -10.08 7.95
C ASP A 139 4.63 -11.12 9.08
N VAL A 140 4.11 -10.72 10.25
CA VAL A 140 3.79 -11.65 11.35
C VAL A 140 2.66 -12.59 10.96
N MET A 141 1.56 -12.08 10.41
CA MET A 141 0.42 -12.89 9.97
C MET A 141 0.84 -13.93 8.92
N LEU A 142 1.66 -13.53 7.94
CA LEU A 142 2.18 -14.44 6.92
C LEU A 142 3.09 -15.52 7.51
N LYS A 143 3.95 -15.17 8.48
CA LYS A 143 4.79 -16.14 9.20
C LYS A 143 3.97 -17.13 10.01
N VAL A 144 2.83 -16.71 10.57
CA VAL A 144 1.91 -17.61 11.29
C VAL A 144 1.19 -18.52 10.29
N ARG A 145 0.68 -17.96 9.19
CA ARG A 145 0.03 -18.70 8.11
C ARG A 145 0.90 -19.83 7.56
N ASP A 146 2.19 -19.56 7.36
CA ASP A 146 3.15 -20.55 6.85
C ASP A 146 3.40 -21.73 7.81
N LYS A 147 3.00 -21.61 9.09
CA LYS A 147 3.09 -22.69 10.08
C LYS A 147 1.82 -23.54 10.17
N ILE A 148 0.74 -23.12 9.54
CA ILE A 148 -0.52 -23.89 9.52
C ILE A 148 -0.31 -25.11 8.60
N PRO A 149 -0.52 -26.35 9.09
CA PRO A 149 -0.36 -27.54 8.26
C PRO A 149 -1.26 -27.49 7.02
N HIS A 150 -0.71 -27.82 5.85
CA HIS A 150 -1.42 -27.77 4.56
C HIS A 150 -2.67 -28.67 4.45
N LYS A 151 -2.91 -29.55 5.43
CA LYS A 151 -4.10 -30.42 5.51
C LYS A 151 -5.26 -29.81 6.32
N SER A 152 -5.07 -28.61 6.88
CA SER A 152 -6.14 -27.87 7.55
C SER A 152 -7.14 -27.33 6.52
N ALA A 153 -8.44 -27.36 6.85
CA ALA A 153 -9.50 -26.83 5.99
C ALA A 153 -9.26 -25.34 5.66
N PRO A 154 -9.68 -24.84 4.48
CA PRO A 154 -9.49 -23.44 4.05
C PRO A 154 -9.98 -22.41 5.08
N GLU A 155 -11.04 -22.77 5.82
CA GLU A 155 -11.66 -22.00 6.89
C GLU A 155 -10.70 -21.65 8.06
N VAL A 156 -9.61 -22.39 8.23
CA VAL A 156 -8.61 -22.17 9.30
C VAL A 156 -7.66 -21.01 8.97
N TYR A 157 -7.56 -20.57 7.71
CA TYR A 157 -6.61 -19.55 7.29
C TYR A 157 -7.12 -18.10 7.44
N ASP A 158 -8.42 -17.90 7.60
CA ASP A 158 -9.09 -16.58 7.69
C ASP A 158 -9.62 -16.26 9.09
N VAL A 159 -9.24 -17.01 10.14
CA VAL A 159 -9.65 -16.71 11.51
C VAL A 159 -8.81 -15.54 12.06
N VAL A 160 -9.26 -14.32 11.74
CA VAL A 160 -8.97 -13.12 12.53
C VAL A 160 -10.28 -12.76 13.24
N ASP A 161 -10.48 -13.33 14.43
CA ASP A 161 -11.41 -12.77 15.41
C ASP A 161 -10.78 -11.54 16.08
#